data_AF-A0A1M7KBX8-F1
#
_entry.id   AF-A0A1M7KBX8-F1
#
_cell.length_a   1.000
_cell.length_b   1.000
_cell.length_c   1.000
_cell.angle_alpha   90.00
_cell.angle_beta   90.00
_cell.angle_gamma   90.00
#
_symmetry.space_group_name_H-M   'P 1'
#
loop_
_entity.id
_entity.type
_entity.pdbx_description
1 polymer ?
#
loop_
_entity_poly.entity_id
_entity_poly.type
_entity_poly.pdbx_seq_one_letter_code
_entity_poly.pdbx_strand_id
1 'polypeptide(L)'
;MTSSWLPDFFPDNKYREARLAELYTDTQLILKEAKSTYDNFIQLLKVVNKEIAEVYKKANLTIPPVTDRDIFEGKKNLLKVNTTNTVISISSIVLDVVGVAAVGYLAPAATIMLVEAGVLAAETAATVLVSVLGMELLTVGGLLGGIFGVLIVGGTIVAVTFGIKALADWKARTQLRKGIYDMGQLRIKTKVALDRSKILCDSLASVKTTCQTLTKRLKGNDKFSDKDIQNLIKDAINPEIIKMENITEESTKQELERLDTERNSWTKEDQEGKDIISTESIPVFLNIAVGDPENSIPITPEGLKLIEIKGPHHLYPGMITTNKQLWPFCKTDNEASVIVVAFDNNGNILNEYPAVAESSALDRLTEDNTFTLIGNADNQPILINF
;
A
#
# COMPACT_ATOMS: atom_id res chain seq x y z
N MET A 1 31.86 16.41 -20.85
CA MET A 1 30.83 17.27 -20.23
C MET A 1 29.48 16.67 -20.57
N THR A 2 28.94 15.88 -19.66
CA THR A 2 27.62 15.23 -19.81
C THR A 2 26.54 16.27 -19.56
N SER A 3 25.71 16.52 -20.57
CA SER A 3 24.65 17.51 -20.59
C SER A 3 23.55 17.17 -19.57
N SER A 4 23.62 17.73 -18.36
CA SER A 4 22.58 17.62 -17.33
C SER A 4 21.51 18.71 -17.49
N TRP A 5 20.79 18.74 -18.62
CA TRP A 5 19.65 19.66 -18.83
C TRP A 5 18.29 19.02 -18.53
N LEU A 6 18.25 17.72 -18.18
CA LEU A 6 17.05 17.01 -17.73
C LEU A 6 16.51 17.30 -16.30
N PRO A 7 17.19 17.98 -15.35
CA PRO A 7 16.68 18.10 -13.97
C PRO A 7 15.32 18.80 -13.78
N ASP A 8 14.82 19.54 -14.78
CA ASP A 8 13.77 20.55 -14.56
C ASP A 8 12.35 20.15 -15.02
N PHE A 9 12.13 18.96 -15.59
CA PHE A 9 10.77 18.56 -15.99
C PHE A 9 9.84 18.23 -14.81
N PHE A 10 10.41 17.80 -13.68
CA PHE A 10 9.65 17.42 -12.49
C PHE A 10 10.33 17.95 -11.20
N PRO A 11 10.38 19.28 -11.02
CA PRO A 11 11.10 19.92 -9.91
C PRO A 11 10.55 19.51 -8.53
N ASP A 12 9.30 19.02 -8.49
CA ASP A 12 8.63 18.57 -7.29
C ASP A 12 9.01 17.14 -6.84
N ASN A 13 9.73 16.36 -7.64
CA ASN A 13 10.06 14.97 -7.27
C ASN A 13 10.86 14.89 -5.96
N LYS A 14 11.77 15.83 -5.70
CA LYS A 14 12.49 15.91 -4.41
C LYS A 14 11.53 16.07 -3.22
N TYR A 15 10.43 16.81 -3.38
CA TYR A 15 9.43 16.99 -2.32
C TYR A 15 8.58 15.73 -2.16
N ARG A 16 8.24 15.05 -3.26
CA ARG A 16 7.55 13.75 -3.22
C ARG A 16 8.38 12.67 -2.52
N GLU A 17 9.66 12.59 -2.86
CA GLU A 17 10.62 11.68 -2.21
C GLU A 17 10.70 11.93 -0.71
N ALA A 18 10.85 13.20 -0.31
CA ALA A 18 10.87 13.60 1.10
C ALA A 18 9.56 13.26 1.82
N ARG A 19 8.40 13.58 1.22
CA ARG A 19 7.08 13.26 1.79
C ARG A 19 6.88 11.76 1.94
N LEU A 20 7.26 10.98 0.94
CA LEU A 20 7.15 9.53 1.02
C LEU A 20 8.04 8.95 2.14
N ALA A 21 9.27 9.42 2.27
CA ALA A 21 10.16 9.02 3.35
C ALA A 21 9.61 9.40 4.74
N GLU A 22 8.97 10.56 4.87
CA GLU A 22 8.31 11.00 6.09
C GLU A 22 7.12 10.09 6.46
N LEU A 23 6.19 9.86 5.52
CA LEU A 23 5.04 8.97 5.73
C LEU A 23 5.47 7.55 6.10
N TYR A 24 6.54 7.06 5.47
CA TYR A 24 7.15 5.79 5.80
C TYR A 24 7.69 5.76 7.23
N THR A 25 8.47 6.78 7.61
CA THR A 25 9.07 6.88 8.95
C THR A 25 8.00 6.90 10.03
N ASP A 26 6.94 7.69 9.83
CA ASP A 26 5.80 7.72 10.75
C ASP A 26 5.12 6.35 10.86
N THR A 27 4.90 5.68 9.73
CA THR A 27 4.26 4.34 9.72
C THR A 27 5.11 3.32 10.48
N GLN A 28 6.44 3.36 10.32
CA GLN A 28 7.36 2.50 11.08
C GLN A 28 7.31 2.78 12.58
N LEU A 29 7.24 4.05 12.99
CA LEU A 29 7.09 4.41 14.40
C LEU A 29 5.77 3.88 14.97
N ILE A 30 4.67 4.00 14.23
CA ILE A 30 3.35 3.46 14.61
C ILE A 30 3.41 1.93 14.73
N LEU A 31 4.02 1.24 13.78
CA LEU A 31 4.17 -0.23 13.80
C LEU A 31 5.02 -0.70 14.99
N LYS A 32 6.11 0.01 15.29
CA LYS A 32 6.95 -0.26 16.46
C LYS A 32 6.18 -0.09 17.77
N GLU A 33 5.35 0.95 17.86
CA GLU A 33 4.47 1.16 19.02
C GLU A 33 3.38 0.09 19.10
N ALA A 34 2.84 -0.36 17.97
CA ALA A 34 1.87 -1.45 17.90
C ALA A 34 2.47 -2.76 18.41
N LYS A 35 3.73 -3.06 18.06
CA LYS A 35 4.47 -4.19 18.62
C LYS A 35 4.59 -4.12 20.15
N SER A 36 5.01 -2.97 20.69
CA SER A 36 5.10 -2.78 22.14
C SER A 36 3.74 -2.98 22.82
N THR A 37 2.68 -2.47 22.20
CA THR A 37 1.29 -2.63 22.66
C THR A 37 0.85 -4.09 22.63
N TYR A 38 1.24 -4.84 21.60
CA TYR A 38 0.99 -6.28 21.49
C TYR A 38 1.68 -7.07 22.60
N ASP A 39 2.97 -6.81 22.85
CA ASP A 39 3.70 -7.48 23.93
C ASP A 39 3.03 -7.23 25.28
N ASN A 40 2.64 -5.98 25.55
CA ASN A 40 1.89 -5.62 26.75
C ASN A 40 0.54 -6.35 26.83
N PHE A 41 -0.21 -6.40 25.72
CA PHE A 41 -1.48 -7.12 25.64
C PHE A 41 -1.32 -8.59 26.01
N ILE A 42 -0.32 -9.29 25.44
CA ILE A 42 -0.07 -10.71 25.72
C ILE A 42 0.27 -10.95 27.20
N GLN A 43 1.08 -10.09 27.81
CA GLN A 43 1.43 -10.21 29.23
C GLN A 43 0.21 -9.95 30.12
N LEU A 44 -0.56 -8.90 29.81
CA LEU A 44 -1.74 -8.53 30.57
C LEU A 44 -2.84 -9.58 30.47
N LEU A 45 -3.04 -10.17 29.29
CA LEU A 45 -4.01 -11.24 29.06
C LEU A 45 -3.72 -12.47 29.93
N LYS A 46 -2.43 -12.87 30.04
CA LYS A 46 -2.02 -13.97 30.94
C LYS A 46 -2.36 -13.70 32.39
N VAL A 47 -2.19 -12.45 32.84
CA VAL A 47 -2.54 -12.04 34.21
C VAL A 47 -4.06 -12.05 34.39
N VAL A 48 -4.81 -11.46 33.46
CA VAL A 48 -6.28 -11.39 33.50
C VAL A 48 -6.91 -12.79 33.53
N ASN A 49 -6.45 -13.73 32.70
CA ASN A 49 -6.97 -15.10 32.72
C ASN A 49 -6.78 -15.76 34.11
N LYS A 50 -5.66 -15.52 34.78
CA LYS A 50 -5.40 -16.03 36.15
C LYS A 50 -6.32 -15.37 37.17
N GLU A 51 -6.49 -14.05 37.10
CA GLU A 51 -7.35 -13.28 38.01
C GLU A 51 -8.83 -13.69 37.87
N ILE A 52 -9.30 -13.92 36.64
CA ILE A 52 -10.65 -14.47 36.40
C ILE A 52 -10.77 -15.84 37.06
N ALA A 53 -9.83 -16.76 36.81
CA ALA A 53 -9.84 -18.08 37.42
C ALA A 53 -9.85 -18.03 38.97
N GLU A 54 -9.12 -17.09 39.56
CA GLU A 54 -9.08 -16.89 41.01
C GLU A 54 -10.42 -16.41 41.58
N VAL A 55 -11.06 -15.41 40.94
CA VAL A 55 -12.38 -14.91 41.36
C VAL A 55 -13.40 -16.05 41.36
N TYR A 56 -13.44 -16.84 40.29
CA TYR A 56 -14.38 -17.97 40.15
C TYR A 56 -14.11 -19.06 41.19
N LYS A 57 -12.84 -19.41 41.41
CA LYS A 57 -12.46 -20.36 42.46
C LYS A 57 -12.89 -19.87 43.84
N LYS A 58 -12.70 -18.59 44.15
CA LYS A 58 -13.04 -18.00 45.45
C LYS A 58 -14.56 -17.90 45.66
N ALA A 59 -15.33 -17.72 44.59
CA ALA A 59 -16.78 -17.76 44.60
C ALA A 59 -17.36 -19.19 44.57
N ASN A 60 -16.51 -20.24 44.55
CA ASN A 60 -16.90 -21.64 44.40
C ASN A 60 -17.74 -21.90 43.13
N LEU A 61 -17.34 -21.28 42.02
CA LEU A 61 -17.96 -21.41 40.70
C LEU A 61 -17.03 -22.17 39.73
N THR A 62 -17.61 -22.64 38.62
CA THR A 62 -16.85 -23.29 37.55
C THR A 62 -16.01 -22.25 36.80
N ILE A 63 -14.71 -22.49 36.69
CA ILE A 63 -13.79 -21.57 36.00
C ILE A 63 -14.15 -21.53 34.49
N PRO A 64 -14.33 -20.34 33.90
CA PRO A 64 -14.60 -20.21 32.47
C PRO A 64 -13.46 -20.78 31.63
N PRO A 65 -13.76 -21.43 30.49
CA PRO A 65 -12.73 -21.97 29.62
C PRO A 65 -11.89 -20.85 29.00
N VAL A 66 -10.62 -21.17 28.77
CA VAL A 66 -9.73 -20.34 27.95
C VAL A 66 -9.71 -20.93 26.55
N THR A 67 -9.98 -20.09 25.55
CA THR A 67 -10.02 -20.49 24.14
C THR A 67 -8.80 -19.94 23.42
N ASP A 68 -8.16 -20.78 22.62
CA ASP A 68 -7.08 -20.37 21.74
C ASP A 68 -7.65 -19.72 20.48
N ARG A 69 -7.11 -18.54 20.12
CA ARG A 69 -7.54 -17.74 18.98
C ARG A 69 -6.34 -17.27 18.19
N ASP A 70 -6.33 -17.56 16.91
CA ASP A 70 -5.35 -16.98 16.00
C ASP A 70 -5.78 -15.54 15.66
N ILE A 71 -4.88 -14.58 15.83
CA ILE A 71 -5.09 -13.17 15.45
C ILE A 71 -5.44 -13.02 13.97
N PHE A 72 -4.99 -13.95 13.14
CA PHE A 72 -5.22 -13.99 11.71
C PHE A 72 -6.45 -14.83 11.30
N GLU A 73 -7.20 -15.40 12.26
CA GLU A 73 -8.38 -16.22 12.01
C GLU A 73 -9.39 -15.47 11.11
N GLY A 74 -9.87 -16.14 10.05
CA GLY A 74 -10.86 -15.58 9.10
C GLY A 74 -10.28 -14.76 7.94
N LYS A 75 -8.96 -14.55 7.86
CA LYS A 75 -8.31 -13.85 6.74
C LYS A 75 -7.95 -14.84 5.61
N LYS A 76 -8.81 -14.94 4.60
CA LYS A 76 -8.80 -15.96 3.52
C LYS A 76 -7.50 -16.05 2.71
N ASN A 77 -6.65 -15.02 2.71
CA ASN A 77 -5.44 -14.96 1.89
C ASN A 77 -4.16 -15.40 2.63
N LEU A 78 -4.25 -15.83 3.88
CA LEU A 78 -3.08 -16.15 4.73
C LEU A 78 -2.70 -17.63 4.76
N LEU A 79 -3.27 -18.46 3.88
CA LEU A 79 -3.14 -19.93 3.87
C LEU A 79 -1.71 -20.49 3.78
N LYS A 80 -0.68 -19.64 3.62
CA LYS A 80 0.73 -20.03 3.53
C LYS A 80 1.61 -19.54 4.68
N VAL A 81 1.06 -18.79 5.64
CA VAL A 81 1.84 -18.27 6.77
C VAL A 81 1.72 -19.23 7.94
N ASN A 82 2.85 -19.61 8.54
CA ASN A 82 2.83 -20.33 9.81
C ASN A 82 2.44 -19.35 10.93
N THR A 83 1.18 -19.42 11.37
CA THR A 83 0.58 -18.56 12.39
C THR A 83 0.60 -19.18 13.79
N THR A 84 1.39 -20.24 14.02
CA THR A 84 1.43 -20.90 15.35
C THR A 84 1.83 -19.92 16.47
N ASN A 85 2.67 -18.93 16.16
CA ASN A 85 3.13 -17.92 17.12
C ASN A 85 2.14 -16.74 17.32
N THR A 86 1.00 -16.75 16.64
CA THR A 86 -0.01 -15.68 16.71
C THR A 86 -1.31 -16.16 17.37
N VAL A 87 -1.29 -17.37 17.93
CA VAL A 87 -2.35 -17.90 18.76
C VAL A 87 -2.27 -17.29 20.16
N ILE A 88 -3.37 -16.69 20.60
CA ILE A 88 -3.55 -16.14 21.94
C ILE A 88 -4.60 -16.95 22.70
N SER A 89 -4.35 -17.20 23.98
CA SER A 89 -5.29 -17.90 24.86
C SER A 89 -6.10 -16.87 25.66
N ILE A 90 -7.40 -16.77 25.42
CA ILE A 90 -8.29 -15.76 26.02
C ILE A 90 -9.48 -16.43 26.73
N SER A 91 -9.79 -16.00 27.96
CA SER A 91 -10.99 -16.44 28.68
C SER A 91 -12.26 -16.13 27.89
N SER A 92 -13.20 -17.09 27.83
CA SER A 92 -14.44 -16.94 27.05
C SER A 92 -15.23 -15.71 27.44
N ILE A 93 -15.26 -15.33 28.73
CA ILE A 93 -15.98 -14.14 29.20
C ILE A 93 -15.42 -12.86 28.58
N VAL A 94 -14.09 -12.73 28.49
CA VAL A 94 -13.48 -11.55 27.88
C VAL A 94 -13.76 -11.55 26.38
N LEU A 95 -13.65 -12.72 25.74
CA LEU A 95 -13.93 -12.86 24.31
C LEU A 95 -15.39 -12.55 23.95
N ASP A 96 -16.34 -12.96 24.79
CA ASP A 96 -17.78 -12.74 24.59
C ASP A 96 -18.16 -11.25 24.66
N VAL A 97 -17.43 -10.47 25.46
CA VAL A 97 -17.67 -9.02 25.59
C VAL A 97 -16.93 -8.22 24.53
N VAL A 98 -15.65 -8.53 24.31
CA VAL A 98 -14.79 -7.78 23.38
C VAL A 98 -15.07 -8.14 21.91
N GLY A 99 -15.57 -9.35 21.67
CA GLY A 99 -15.83 -9.89 20.34
C GLY A 99 -14.58 -10.41 19.64
N VAL A 100 -14.75 -11.49 18.88
CA VAL A 100 -13.65 -12.17 18.15
C VAL A 100 -12.94 -11.21 17.18
N ALA A 101 -13.69 -10.33 16.52
CA ALA A 101 -13.15 -9.42 15.51
C ALA A 101 -12.13 -8.42 16.06
N ALA A 102 -12.25 -8.03 17.34
CA ALA A 102 -11.38 -7.03 17.93
C ALA A 102 -9.94 -7.53 18.12
N VAL A 103 -9.73 -8.84 18.29
CA VAL A 103 -8.38 -9.42 18.32
C VAL A 103 -7.62 -9.16 17.02
N GLY A 104 -8.34 -9.03 15.89
CA GLY A 104 -7.75 -8.70 14.59
C GLY A 104 -7.06 -7.33 14.53
N TYR A 105 -7.33 -6.41 15.47
CA TYR A 105 -6.60 -5.13 15.56
C TYR A 105 -5.13 -5.32 15.94
N LEU A 106 -4.77 -6.45 16.52
CA LEU A 106 -3.39 -6.83 16.84
C LEU A 106 -2.60 -7.34 15.62
N ALA A 107 -3.27 -7.61 14.50
CA ALA A 107 -2.68 -8.24 13.34
C ALA A 107 -1.48 -7.48 12.74
N PRO A 108 -1.46 -6.13 12.66
CA PRO A 108 -0.29 -5.41 12.18
C PRO A 108 0.95 -5.63 13.06
N ALA A 109 0.78 -5.57 14.38
CA ALA A 109 1.86 -5.81 15.33
C ALA A 109 2.39 -7.25 15.25
N ALA A 110 1.47 -8.22 15.24
CA ALA A 110 1.80 -9.63 15.09
C ALA A 110 2.55 -9.91 13.78
N THR A 111 2.15 -9.24 12.69
CA THR A 111 2.83 -9.36 11.39
C THR A 111 4.29 -8.93 11.50
N ILE A 112 4.57 -7.75 12.06
CA ILE A 112 5.94 -7.24 12.22
C ILE A 112 6.79 -8.17 13.09
N MET A 113 6.23 -8.69 14.18
CA MET A 113 6.95 -9.65 15.03
C MET A 113 7.33 -10.93 14.29
N LEU A 114 6.43 -11.46 13.45
CA LEU A 114 6.75 -12.64 12.63
C LEU A 114 7.90 -12.36 11.66
N VAL A 115 8.00 -11.13 11.15
CA VAL A 115 9.11 -10.80 10.26
C VAL A 115 10.43 -10.65 11.01
N GLU A 116 10.45 -9.94 12.13
CA GLU A 116 11.67 -9.79 12.94
C GLU A 116 12.18 -11.14 13.48
N ALA A 117 11.27 -12.08 13.76
CA ALA A 117 11.60 -13.45 14.13
C ALA A 117 12.10 -14.31 12.95
N GLY A 118 12.09 -13.78 11.72
CA GLY A 118 12.45 -14.50 10.50
C GLY A 118 11.44 -15.58 10.09
N VAL A 119 10.23 -15.57 10.66
CA VAL A 119 9.16 -16.54 10.35
C VAL A 119 8.43 -16.16 9.06
N LEU A 120 8.33 -14.86 8.80
CA LEU A 120 7.67 -14.30 7.61
C LEU A 120 8.72 -13.61 6.75
N ALA A 121 8.63 -13.73 5.42
CA ALA A 121 9.40 -12.89 4.51
C ALA A 121 8.75 -11.50 4.41
N ALA A 122 9.54 -10.46 4.13
CA ALA A 122 9.03 -9.09 4.10
C ALA A 122 7.92 -8.87 3.08
N GLU A 123 8.02 -9.56 1.94
CA GLU A 123 7.05 -9.53 0.87
C GLU A 123 5.72 -10.17 1.27
N THR A 124 5.82 -11.25 2.05
CA THR A 124 4.64 -11.90 2.61
C THR A 124 4.02 -11.02 3.69
N ALA A 125 4.83 -10.36 4.52
CA ALA A 125 4.38 -9.41 5.53
C ALA A 125 3.59 -8.24 4.95
N ALA A 126 4.07 -7.69 3.84
CA ALA A 126 3.33 -6.68 3.10
C ALA A 126 1.94 -7.19 2.68
N THR A 127 1.89 -8.39 2.09
CA THR A 127 0.63 -9.02 1.66
C THR A 127 -0.31 -9.25 2.84
N VAL A 128 0.23 -9.69 3.99
CA VAL A 128 -0.53 -9.85 5.22
C VAL A 128 -1.08 -8.52 5.70
N LEU A 129 -0.26 -7.49 5.84
CA LEU A 129 -0.67 -6.14 6.27
C LEU A 129 -1.79 -5.59 5.39
N VAL A 130 -1.61 -5.66 4.07
CA VAL A 130 -2.61 -5.26 3.08
C VAL A 130 -3.93 -6.01 3.30
N SER A 131 -3.88 -7.33 3.46
CA SER A 131 -5.07 -8.15 3.66
C SER A 131 -5.75 -7.90 5.01
N VAL A 132 -5.00 -7.70 6.10
CA VAL A 132 -5.59 -7.52 7.43
C VAL A 132 -6.19 -6.13 7.59
N LEU A 133 -5.58 -5.11 6.98
CA LEU A 133 -6.05 -3.73 6.98
C LEU A 133 -7.12 -3.46 5.90
N GLY A 134 -7.43 -4.45 5.05
CA GLY A 134 -8.45 -4.34 4.01
C GLY A 134 -8.10 -3.33 2.92
N MET A 135 -6.82 -3.27 2.55
CA MET A 135 -6.35 -2.41 1.47
C MET A 135 -6.48 -3.17 0.14
N GLU A 136 -7.45 -2.81 -0.69
CA GLU A 136 -7.68 -3.47 -1.99
C GLU A 136 -6.69 -3.04 -3.08
N LEU A 137 -6.03 -1.89 -2.90
CA LEU A 137 -5.30 -1.18 -3.95
C LEU A 137 -3.80 -1.53 -4.03
N LEU A 138 -3.30 -2.33 -3.10
CA LEU A 138 -1.90 -2.74 -3.06
C LEU A 138 -1.74 -4.10 -3.72
N THR A 139 -1.73 -4.12 -5.05
CA THR A 139 -1.26 -5.31 -5.76
C THR A 139 0.18 -5.59 -5.33
N VAL A 140 0.45 -6.84 -4.96
CA VAL A 140 1.76 -7.30 -4.50
C VAL A 140 2.85 -6.88 -5.50
N GLY A 141 2.57 -6.85 -6.81
CA GLY A 141 3.50 -6.34 -7.82
C GLY A 141 3.85 -4.85 -7.71
N GLY A 142 2.94 -3.97 -7.28
CA GLY A 142 3.20 -2.54 -7.09
C GLY A 142 3.97 -2.23 -5.81
N LEU A 143 3.83 -3.08 -4.79
CA LEU A 143 4.54 -2.96 -3.52
C LEU A 143 5.92 -3.63 -3.60
N LEU A 144 6.04 -4.79 -4.25
CA LEU A 144 7.29 -5.54 -4.42
C LEU A 144 8.16 -5.06 -5.59
N GLY A 145 7.55 -4.61 -6.69
CA GLY A 145 8.27 -4.03 -7.83
C GLY A 145 8.52 -2.53 -7.69
N GLY A 146 7.86 -1.89 -6.73
CA GLY A 146 8.08 -0.50 -6.34
C GLY A 146 8.95 -0.38 -5.09
N ILE A 147 9.20 0.86 -4.70
CA ILE A 147 10.09 1.30 -3.60
C ILE A 147 9.76 0.65 -2.24
N PHE A 148 8.62 -0.03 -2.10
CA PHE A 148 8.02 -0.48 -0.84
C PHE A 148 8.44 -1.87 -0.36
N GLY A 149 8.91 -2.76 -1.25
CA GLY A 149 9.06 -4.19 -0.93
C GLY A 149 10.10 -4.49 0.16
N VAL A 150 11.14 -3.64 0.24
CA VAL A 150 12.25 -3.80 1.20
C VAL A 150 11.97 -3.10 2.54
N LEU A 151 11.01 -2.17 2.56
CA LEU A 151 10.89 -1.15 3.61
C LEU A 151 10.07 -1.59 4.82
N ILE A 152 9.21 -2.60 4.74
CA ILE A 152 8.30 -2.90 5.87
C ILE A 152 9.03 -3.47 7.10
N VAL A 153 10.30 -3.91 6.98
CA VAL A 153 10.87 -4.92 7.89
C VAL A 153 12.30 -4.66 8.35
N GLY A 154 13.17 -4.13 7.50
CA GLY A 154 14.58 -3.99 7.84
C GLY A 154 14.88 -2.61 8.38
N GLY A 155 15.12 -2.48 9.69
CA GLY A 155 15.40 -1.23 10.43
C GLY A 155 16.62 -0.41 9.99
N THR A 156 17.06 -0.54 8.75
CA THR A 156 18.00 0.38 8.11
C THR A 156 17.22 1.50 7.42
N ILE A 157 17.29 2.70 8.00
CA ILE A 157 17.17 4.01 7.29
C ILE A 157 18.37 4.16 6.34
N VAL A 158 18.82 3.08 5.69
CA VAL A 158 19.84 3.16 4.65
C VAL A 158 19.07 3.64 3.46
N ALA A 159 18.91 4.96 3.46
CA ALA A 159 18.37 5.82 2.45
C ALA A 159 17.25 5.17 1.61
N VAL A 160 16.09 5.82 1.61
CA VAL A 160 15.25 5.80 0.41
C VAL A 160 16.04 6.51 -0.72
N THR A 161 17.26 6.05 -1.04
CA THR A 161 17.94 6.23 -2.31
C THR A 161 17.14 5.38 -3.27
N PHE A 162 16.03 5.98 -3.67
CA PHE A 162 15.21 5.51 -4.74
C PHE A 162 16.12 5.06 -5.89
N GLY A 163 16.00 3.82 -6.34
CA GLY A 163 16.53 3.37 -7.64
C GLY A 163 15.92 4.13 -8.83
N ILE A 164 15.17 5.21 -8.55
CA ILE A 164 14.56 6.16 -9.48
C ILE A 164 15.59 6.86 -10.37
N LYS A 165 16.85 7.02 -9.94
CA LYS A 165 17.87 7.71 -10.77
C LYS A 165 18.11 7.08 -12.14
N ALA A 166 17.65 5.83 -12.37
CA ALA A 166 17.75 5.13 -13.65
C ALA A 166 16.41 5.02 -14.42
N LEU A 167 15.30 5.57 -13.88
CA LEU A 167 14.00 5.56 -14.54
C LEU A 167 13.75 6.92 -15.21
N ALA A 168 13.04 6.93 -16.33
CA ALA A 168 12.55 8.15 -16.94
C ALA A 168 11.72 8.96 -15.90
N ASP A 169 11.97 10.26 -15.77
CA ASP A 169 11.48 11.08 -14.67
C ASP A 169 9.95 11.10 -14.50
N TRP A 170 9.20 10.87 -15.60
CA TRP A 170 7.74 10.76 -15.56
C TRP A 170 7.27 9.49 -14.83
N LYS A 171 7.96 8.35 -15.05
CA LYS A 171 7.64 7.07 -14.40
C LYS A 171 7.93 7.17 -12.90
N ALA A 172 9.01 7.86 -12.56
CA ALA A 172 9.35 8.18 -11.18
C ALA A 172 8.27 9.02 -10.50
N ARG A 173 7.80 10.09 -11.14
CA ARG A 173 6.69 10.92 -10.61
C ARG A 173 5.44 10.10 -10.32
N THR A 174 4.99 9.27 -11.26
CA THR A 174 3.78 8.45 -11.09
C THR A 174 3.93 7.44 -9.96
N GLN A 175 5.10 6.80 -9.86
CA GLN A 175 5.40 5.86 -8.77
C GLN A 175 5.45 6.56 -7.40
N LEU A 176 6.04 7.76 -7.33
CA LEU A 176 6.10 8.55 -6.11
C LEU A 176 4.71 8.99 -5.64
N ARG A 177 3.88 9.50 -6.55
CA ARG A 177 2.48 9.87 -6.26
C ARG A 177 1.67 8.71 -5.71
N LYS A 178 1.70 7.58 -6.42
CA LYS A 178 1.05 6.34 -5.98
C LYS A 178 1.57 5.92 -4.61
N GLY A 179 2.88 5.99 -4.43
CA GLY A 179 3.53 5.64 -3.18
C GLY A 179 3.12 6.49 -1.98
N ILE A 180 3.01 7.81 -2.17
CA ILE A 180 2.54 8.75 -1.14
C ILE A 180 1.12 8.39 -0.72
N TYR A 181 0.23 8.16 -1.69
CA TYR A 181 -1.15 7.77 -1.40
C TYR A 181 -1.23 6.44 -0.66
N ASP A 182 -0.56 5.42 -1.17
CA ASP A 182 -0.53 4.07 -0.61
C ASP A 182 -0.01 4.09 0.83
N MET A 183 1.09 4.81 1.08
CA MET A 183 1.68 4.93 2.41
C MET A 183 0.81 5.78 3.33
N GLY A 184 0.14 6.82 2.83
CA GLY A 184 -0.84 7.60 3.58
C GLY A 184 -2.00 6.73 4.08
N GLN A 185 -2.55 5.87 3.21
CA GLN A 185 -3.60 4.91 3.60
C GLN A 185 -3.10 3.88 4.61
N LEU A 186 -1.88 3.35 4.42
CA LEU A 186 -1.27 2.41 5.35
C LEU A 186 -1.06 3.05 6.73
N ARG A 187 -0.54 4.28 6.79
CA ARG A 187 -0.34 5.06 8.02
C ARG A 187 -1.64 5.23 8.80
N ILE A 188 -2.71 5.66 8.12
CA ILE A 188 -4.04 5.84 8.74
C ILE A 188 -4.55 4.52 9.31
N LYS A 189 -4.60 3.45 8.49
CA LYS A 189 -5.16 2.16 8.90
C LYS A 189 -4.35 1.50 10.02
N THR A 190 -3.02 1.65 9.99
CA THR A 190 -2.16 1.15 11.07
C THR A 190 -2.36 1.94 12.36
N LYS A 191 -2.52 3.27 12.29
CA LYS A 191 -2.81 4.10 13.47
C LYS A 191 -4.15 3.75 14.10
N VAL A 192 -5.19 3.54 13.29
CA VAL A 192 -6.50 3.04 13.79
C VAL A 192 -6.33 1.71 14.52
N ALA A 193 -5.60 0.77 13.93
CA ALA A 193 -5.36 -0.54 14.55
C ALA A 193 -4.55 -0.42 15.87
N LEU A 194 -3.54 0.45 15.91
CA LEU A 194 -2.77 0.75 17.12
C LEU A 194 -3.66 1.33 18.22
N ASP A 195 -4.43 2.37 17.92
CA ASP A 195 -5.26 3.05 18.92
C ASP A 195 -6.32 2.10 19.48
N ARG A 196 -6.96 1.29 18.63
CA ARG A 196 -7.90 0.25 19.08
C ARG A 196 -7.21 -0.83 19.94
N SER A 197 -5.97 -1.20 19.61
CA SER A 197 -5.17 -2.15 20.40
C SER A 197 -4.77 -1.61 21.77
N LYS A 198 -4.54 -0.30 21.91
CA LYS A 198 -4.33 0.34 23.22
C LYS A 198 -5.59 0.26 24.08
N ILE A 199 -6.76 0.55 23.51
CA ILE A 199 -8.04 0.41 24.22
C ILE A 199 -8.33 -1.04 24.63
N LEU A 200 -7.88 -2.03 23.85
CA LEU A 200 -7.92 -3.44 24.26
C LEU A 200 -7.05 -3.70 25.50
N CYS A 201 -5.87 -3.11 25.60
CA CYS A 201 -5.04 -3.20 26.80
C CYS A 201 -5.74 -2.55 28.01
N ASP A 202 -6.34 -1.38 27.82
CA ASP A 202 -7.09 -0.68 28.87
C ASP A 202 -8.29 -1.50 29.34
N SER A 203 -9.00 -2.14 28.41
CA SER A 203 -10.09 -3.08 28.71
C SER A 203 -9.61 -4.21 29.62
N LEU A 204 -8.48 -4.86 29.27
CA LEU A 204 -7.90 -5.92 30.10
C LEU A 204 -7.44 -5.40 31.48
N ALA A 205 -6.91 -4.18 31.56
CA ALA A 205 -6.50 -3.56 32.82
C ALA A 205 -7.70 -3.29 33.74
N SER A 206 -8.83 -2.87 33.17
CA SER A 206 -10.11 -2.73 33.87
C SER A 206 -10.61 -4.08 34.39
N VAL A 207 -10.57 -5.13 33.56
CA VAL A 207 -10.95 -6.50 34.01
C VAL A 207 -10.07 -6.96 35.16
N LYS A 208 -8.75 -6.79 35.04
CA LYS A 208 -7.80 -7.12 36.12
C LYS A 208 -8.18 -6.42 37.43
N THR A 209 -8.42 -5.11 37.37
CA THR A 209 -8.77 -4.32 38.56
C THR A 209 -10.10 -4.75 39.18
N THR A 210 -11.09 -5.04 38.35
CA THR A 210 -12.39 -5.56 38.78
C THR A 210 -12.24 -6.92 39.45
N CYS A 211 -11.49 -7.85 38.84
CA CYS A 211 -11.24 -9.17 39.41
C CYS A 211 -10.51 -9.07 40.76
N GLN A 212 -9.45 -8.28 40.85
CA GLN A 212 -8.71 -8.07 42.10
C GLN A 212 -9.59 -7.47 43.20
N THR A 213 -10.50 -6.56 42.84
CA THR A 213 -11.47 -5.97 43.77
C THR A 213 -12.49 -7.01 44.25
N LEU A 214 -13.01 -7.84 43.34
CA LEU A 214 -13.93 -8.93 43.68
C LEU A 214 -13.26 -9.97 44.57
N THR A 215 -12.07 -10.43 44.22
CA THR A 215 -11.29 -11.37 45.03
C THR A 215 -11.09 -10.83 46.45
N LYS A 216 -10.82 -9.54 46.64
CA LYS A 216 -10.69 -8.93 47.99
C LYS A 216 -12.02 -8.87 48.75
N ARG A 217 -13.14 -8.62 48.06
CA ARG A 217 -14.47 -8.47 48.66
C ARG A 217 -15.11 -9.80 49.02
N LEU A 218 -14.93 -10.83 48.20
CA LEU A 218 -15.44 -12.18 48.41
C LEU A 218 -14.91 -12.73 49.74
N LYS A 219 -15.78 -12.76 50.76
CA LYS A 219 -15.62 -13.60 51.93
C LYS A 219 -16.19 -14.98 51.60
N GLY A 220 -15.65 -16.06 52.20
CA GLY A 220 -15.97 -17.44 51.81
C GLY A 220 -17.45 -17.86 51.84
N ASN A 221 -18.36 -17.00 52.31
CA ASN A 221 -19.81 -17.22 52.34
C ASN A 221 -20.61 -16.23 51.46
N ASP A 222 -19.96 -15.30 50.75
CA ASP A 222 -20.66 -14.36 49.87
C ASP A 222 -21.10 -15.09 48.60
N LYS A 223 -22.41 -15.10 48.34
CA LYS A 223 -22.99 -15.75 47.15
C LYS A 223 -22.97 -14.79 45.96
N PHE A 224 -21.86 -14.76 45.22
CA PHE A 224 -21.89 -14.24 43.86
C PHE A 224 -22.32 -15.35 42.90
N SER A 225 -23.26 -15.05 42.01
CA SER A 225 -23.54 -15.93 40.89
C SER A 225 -22.54 -15.69 39.75
N ASP A 226 -22.41 -16.67 38.85
CA ASP A 226 -21.66 -16.55 37.60
C ASP A 226 -22.08 -15.29 36.81
N LYS A 227 -23.39 -15.05 36.72
CA LYS A 227 -23.96 -13.88 36.06
C LYS A 227 -23.54 -12.56 36.70
N ASP A 228 -23.40 -12.50 38.02
CA ASP A 228 -22.99 -11.28 38.71
C ASP A 228 -21.54 -10.91 38.36
N ILE A 229 -20.64 -11.90 38.34
CA ILE A 229 -19.23 -11.69 37.98
C ILE A 229 -19.11 -11.30 36.50
N GLN A 230 -19.84 -11.99 35.61
CA GLN A 230 -19.87 -11.65 34.19
C GLN A 230 -20.38 -10.23 33.93
N ASN A 231 -21.47 -9.82 34.58
CA ASN A 231 -21.99 -8.46 34.46
C ASN A 231 -20.98 -7.41 34.92
N LEU A 232 -20.29 -7.64 36.04
CA LEU A 232 -19.27 -6.70 36.54
C LEU A 232 -18.07 -6.60 35.61
N ILE A 233 -17.62 -7.72 35.03
CA ILE A 233 -16.56 -7.72 34.01
C ILE A 233 -17.03 -6.96 32.77
N LYS A 234 -18.26 -7.22 32.32
CA LYS A 234 -18.86 -6.54 31.18
C LYS A 234 -18.99 -5.03 31.40
N ASP A 235 -19.48 -4.61 32.57
CA ASP A 235 -19.62 -3.21 32.94
C ASP A 235 -18.26 -2.50 33.00
N ALA A 236 -17.19 -3.21 33.37
CA ALA A 236 -15.84 -2.68 33.36
C ALA A 236 -15.25 -2.52 31.93
N ILE A 237 -15.67 -3.36 30.98
CA ILE A 237 -15.19 -3.35 29.60
C ILE A 237 -16.00 -2.40 28.70
N ASN A 238 -17.33 -2.31 28.89
CA ASN A 238 -18.24 -1.57 28.02
C ASN A 238 -17.79 -0.12 27.73
N PRO A 239 -17.32 0.68 28.72
CA PRO A 239 -16.85 2.04 28.43
C PRO A 239 -15.68 2.07 27.45
N GLU A 240 -14.80 1.07 27.51
CA GLU A 240 -13.64 0.96 26.62
C GLU A 240 -14.07 0.51 25.21
N ILE A 241 -15.05 -0.39 25.09
CA ILE A 241 -15.61 -0.77 23.79
C ILE A 241 -16.25 0.44 23.10
N ILE A 242 -16.99 1.27 23.83
CA ILE A 242 -17.56 2.51 23.27
C ILE A 242 -16.46 3.45 22.78
N LYS A 243 -15.36 3.63 23.55
CA LYS A 243 -14.20 4.42 23.08
C LYS A 243 -13.58 3.82 21.83
N MET A 244 -13.46 2.50 21.75
CA MET A 244 -12.88 1.79 20.61
C MET A 244 -13.71 1.98 19.34
N GLU A 245 -15.04 1.92 19.44
CA GLU A 245 -15.98 2.15 18.35
C GLU A 245 -15.93 3.59 17.83
N ASN A 246 -15.63 4.55 18.70
CA ASN A 246 -15.45 5.96 18.34
C ASN A 246 -14.13 6.24 17.61
N ILE A 247 -13.18 5.30 17.59
CA ILE A 247 -11.96 5.42 16.77
C ILE A 247 -12.33 5.10 15.32
N THR A 248 -12.35 6.12 14.46
CA THR A 248 -12.68 5.99 13.04
C THR A 248 -11.48 6.34 12.15
N GLU A 249 -11.47 5.83 10.91
CA GLU A 249 -10.45 6.24 9.93
C GLU A 249 -10.43 7.75 9.70
N GLU A 250 -11.61 8.39 9.70
CA GLU A 250 -11.75 9.84 9.49
C GLU A 250 -11.16 10.65 10.65
N SER A 251 -11.48 10.31 11.91
CA SER A 251 -10.90 10.99 13.07
C SER A 251 -9.38 10.82 13.13
N THR A 252 -8.88 9.63 12.81
CA THR A 252 -7.44 9.36 12.75
C THR A 252 -6.77 10.11 11.60
N LYS A 253 -7.42 10.20 10.44
CA LYS A 253 -6.93 10.99 9.31
C LYS A 253 -6.78 12.46 9.69
N GLN A 254 -7.79 13.05 10.34
CA GLN A 254 -7.73 14.44 10.81
C GLN A 254 -6.62 14.69 11.83
N GLU A 255 -6.38 13.74 12.74
CA GLU A 255 -5.25 13.79 13.68
C GLU A 255 -3.90 13.83 12.94
N LEU A 256 -3.71 12.95 11.95
CA LEU A 256 -2.48 12.87 11.17
C LEU A 256 -2.29 14.08 10.24
N GLU A 257 -3.36 14.61 9.64
CA GLU A 257 -3.32 15.83 8.83
C GLU A 257 -2.95 17.07 9.68
N ARG A 258 -3.45 17.14 10.93
CA ARG A 258 -3.04 18.18 11.88
C ARG A 258 -1.55 18.06 12.20
N LEU A 259 -1.05 16.86 12.46
CA LEU A 259 0.37 16.61 12.70
C LEU A 259 1.24 17.00 11.49
N ASP A 260 0.77 16.73 10.28
CA ASP A 260 1.48 17.10 9.06
C ASP A 260 1.47 18.62 8.84
N THR A 261 0.37 19.30 9.19
CA THR A 261 0.28 20.76 9.19
C THR A 261 1.24 21.39 10.20
N GLU A 262 1.27 20.87 11.43
CA GLU A 262 2.17 21.35 12.50
C GLU A 262 3.66 21.22 12.13
N ARG A 263 4.01 20.21 11.33
CA ARG A 263 5.37 19.98 10.83
C ARG A 263 5.71 20.71 9.52
N ASN A 264 4.75 21.41 8.92
CA ASN A 264 4.87 22.00 7.58
C ASN A 264 5.25 20.97 6.51
N SER A 265 4.69 19.76 6.60
CA SER A 265 4.91 18.68 5.65
C SER A 265 4.39 19.05 4.25
N TRP A 266 5.01 18.51 3.20
CA TRP A 266 4.53 18.66 1.83
C TRP A 266 3.39 17.67 1.57
N THR A 267 2.14 18.14 1.40
CA THR A 267 0.95 17.27 1.34
C THR A 267 0.15 17.36 0.04
N LYS A 268 0.66 18.07 -0.97
CA LYS A 268 -0.08 18.40 -2.21
C LYS A 268 -0.69 17.18 -2.91
N GLU A 269 -0.04 16.01 -2.83
CA GLU A 269 -0.45 14.81 -3.55
C GLU A 269 -0.99 13.69 -2.65
N ASP A 270 -1.21 13.96 -1.37
CA ASP A 270 -1.72 12.95 -0.43
C ASP A 270 -3.12 12.43 -0.82
N GLN A 271 -3.92 13.26 -1.50
CA GLN A 271 -5.28 12.93 -1.93
C GLN A 271 -5.36 12.46 -3.39
N GLU A 272 -4.32 12.66 -4.20
CA GLU A 272 -4.37 12.50 -5.66
C GLU A 272 -4.14 11.06 -6.16
N GLY A 273 -3.91 10.09 -5.27
CA GLY A 273 -3.59 8.72 -5.68
C GLY A 273 -4.77 7.88 -6.16
N LYS A 274 -6.02 8.31 -5.93
CA LYS A 274 -7.21 7.60 -6.43
C LYS A 274 -7.30 7.66 -7.96
N ASP A 275 -6.86 8.76 -8.57
CA ASP A 275 -7.00 8.99 -10.01
C ASP A 275 -5.92 8.27 -10.82
N ILE A 276 -4.80 7.89 -10.18
CA ILE A 276 -3.69 7.15 -10.80
C ILE A 276 -4.09 5.71 -11.18
N ILE A 277 -5.13 5.18 -10.53
CA ILE A 277 -5.61 3.80 -10.73
C ILE A 277 -6.60 3.71 -11.90
N SER A 278 -7.09 4.84 -12.43
CA SER A 278 -8.31 4.85 -13.24
C SER A 278 -8.18 5.21 -14.73
N THR A 279 -7.22 6.02 -15.19
CA THR A 279 -7.40 6.61 -16.55
C THR A 279 -6.19 6.78 -17.45
N GLU A 280 -4.95 6.55 -17.02
CA GLU A 280 -3.84 6.63 -17.96
C GLU A 280 -3.56 5.24 -18.52
N SER A 281 -4.18 4.98 -19.68
CA SER A 281 -3.81 3.92 -20.62
C SER A 281 -2.29 3.74 -20.57
N ILE A 282 -1.86 2.67 -19.93
CA ILE A 282 -0.50 2.15 -20.09
C ILE A 282 -0.33 2.03 -21.60
N PRO A 283 0.64 2.71 -22.24
CA PRO A 283 0.87 2.53 -23.66
C PRO A 283 1.07 1.03 -23.90
N VAL A 284 0.11 0.40 -24.56
CA VAL A 284 0.20 -1.01 -24.91
C VAL A 284 1.20 -1.08 -26.06
N PHE A 285 2.39 -1.56 -25.74
CA PHE A 285 3.42 -1.89 -26.71
C PHE A 285 2.90 -3.03 -27.59
N LEU A 286 2.50 -2.73 -28.82
CA LEU A 286 2.32 -3.77 -29.82
C LEU A 286 3.70 -4.05 -30.45
N ASN A 287 4.39 -5.04 -29.90
CA ASN A 287 5.31 -5.83 -30.72
C ASN A 287 4.43 -6.65 -31.66
N ILE A 288 4.08 -6.07 -32.82
CA ILE A 288 3.46 -6.86 -33.88
C ILE A 288 4.58 -7.77 -34.40
N ALA A 289 4.67 -8.99 -33.89
CA ALA A 289 5.43 -10.05 -34.54
C ALA A 289 4.65 -10.39 -35.81
N VAL A 290 5.04 -9.75 -36.91
CA VAL A 290 4.17 -9.68 -38.06
C VAL A 290 4.20 -10.97 -38.87
N GLY A 291 3.09 -11.71 -38.80
CA GLY A 291 2.73 -12.71 -39.80
C GLY A 291 2.06 -12.12 -41.05
N ASP A 292 1.55 -10.88 -40.99
CA ASP A 292 1.10 -10.12 -42.18
C ASP A 292 0.92 -8.60 -41.86
N PRO A 293 1.82 -7.69 -42.29
CA PRO A 293 1.84 -6.28 -41.85
C PRO A 293 0.76 -5.41 -42.47
N GLU A 294 0.30 -5.80 -43.66
CA GLU A 294 -0.38 -4.89 -44.57
C GLU A 294 -1.82 -4.57 -44.13
N ASN A 295 -2.41 -5.39 -43.25
CA ASN A 295 -3.81 -5.23 -42.84
C ASN A 295 -4.01 -4.45 -41.53
N SER A 296 -2.94 -4.17 -40.78
CA SER A 296 -3.01 -3.48 -39.46
C SER A 296 -2.40 -2.07 -39.46
N ILE A 297 -1.68 -1.71 -40.52
CA ILE A 297 -1.05 -0.40 -40.66
C ILE A 297 -2.06 0.53 -41.34
N PRO A 298 -2.34 1.72 -40.77
CA PRO A 298 -3.22 2.68 -41.42
C PRO A 298 -2.59 3.22 -42.71
N ILE A 299 -3.43 3.77 -43.59
CA ILE A 299 -2.98 4.36 -44.86
C ILE A 299 -1.90 5.41 -44.57
N THR A 300 -0.75 5.27 -45.24
CA THR A 300 0.35 6.23 -45.12
C THR A 300 -0.07 7.56 -45.76
N PRO A 301 -0.06 8.68 -45.03
CA PRO A 301 -0.42 9.97 -45.59
C PRO A 301 0.53 10.41 -46.71
N GLU A 302 0.04 11.22 -47.65
CA GLU A 302 0.83 11.71 -48.77
C GLU A 302 2.05 12.52 -48.29
N GLY A 303 3.23 12.27 -48.87
CA GLY A 303 4.48 12.94 -48.49
C GLY A 303 5.10 12.47 -47.16
N LEU A 304 4.51 11.45 -46.53
CA LEU A 304 5.03 10.81 -45.33
C LEU A 304 5.49 9.38 -45.64
N LYS A 305 6.46 8.91 -44.86
CA LYS A 305 6.96 7.54 -44.88
C LYS A 305 6.89 6.98 -43.47
N LEU A 306 6.25 5.83 -43.30
CA LEU A 306 6.15 5.19 -41.99
C LEU A 306 7.55 4.84 -41.48
N ILE A 307 7.82 5.13 -40.20
CA ILE A 307 9.13 4.81 -39.60
C ILE A 307 9.18 3.30 -39.39
N GLU A 308 10.24 2.69 -39.91
CA GLU A 308 10.52 1.27 -39.77
C GLU A 308 11.84 1.08 -39.01
N ILE A 309 11.83 0.23 -37.99
CA ILE A 309 13.02 -0.20 -37.26
C ILE A 309 13.62 -1.39 -38.02
N LYS A 310 14.80 -1.20 -38.58
CA LYS A 310 15.48 -2.24 -39.38
C LYS A 310 15.99 -3.37 -38.48
N GLY A 311 15.38 -4.54 -38.59
CA GLY A 311 15.81 -5.75 -37.90
C GLY A 311 15.57 -7.01 -38.76
N PRO A 312 15.81 -8.22 -38.22
CA PRO A 312 15.47 -9.48 -38.90
C PRO A 312 13.95 -9.63 -39.13
N HIS A 313 13.15 -8.83 -38.43
CA HIS A 313 11.72 -8.66 -38.64
C HIS A 313 11.46 -7.16 -38.86
N HIS A 314 10.63 -6.82 -39.86
CA HIS A 314 10.18 -5.44 -40.08
C HIS A 314 9.32 -5.01 -38.89
N LEU A 315 9.75 -3.98 -38.16
CA LEU A 315 9.08 -3.49 -36.95
C LEU A 315 8.61 -2.05 -37.16
N TYR A 316 7.33 -1.81 -36.88
CA TYR A 316 6.71 -0.49 -36.99
C TYR A 316 6.24 -0.04 -35.60
N PRO A 317 6.86 0.99 -34.99
CA PRO A 317 6.42 1.50 -33.70
C PRO A 317 5.06 2.16 -33.85
N GLY A 318 4.10 1.80 -33.00
CA GLY A 318 2.77 2.41 -32.98
C GLY A 318 2.12 2.27 -31.60
N MET A 319 1.19 3.17 -31.27
CA MET A 319 0.42 3.12 -30.02
C MET A 319 -1.07 3.02 -30.34
N ILE A 320 -1.71 1.94 -29.94
CA ILE A 320 -3.16 1.74 -30.11
C ILE A 320 -3.86 1.93 -28.76
N THR A 321 -4.87 2.78 -28.73
CA THR A 321 -5.80 2.93 -27.59
C THR A 321 -7.19 2.48 -28.00
N THR A 322 -8.14 2.50 -27.08
CA THR A 322 -9.55 2.16 -27.35
C THR A 322 -10.19 2.98 -28.46
N ASN A 323 -9.73 4.22 -28.67
CA ASN A 323 -10.40 5.19 -29.53
C ASN A 323 -9.52 5.75 -30.66
N LYS A 324 -8.21 5.47 -30.65
CA LYS A 324 -7.26 6.03 -31.62
C LYS A 324 -6.02 5.17 -31.77
N GLN A 325 -5.31 5.35 -32.88
CA GLN A 325 -4.00 4.79 -33.13
C GLN A 325 -3.00 5.91 -33.42
N LEU A 326 -1.79 5.88 -32.85
CA LEU A 326 -0.73 6.85 -33.12
C LEU A 326 0.42 6.16 -33.83
N TRP A 327 0.83 6.70 -34.97
CA TRP A 327 1.90 6.13 -35.79
C TRP A 327 2.91 7.22 -36.18
N PRO A 328 4.22 6.99 -35.97
CA PRO A 328 5.27 7.91 -36.37
C PRO A 328 5.65 7.74 -37.84
N PHE A 329 5.78 8.87 -38.52
CA PHE A 329 6.20 8.98 -39.91
C PHE A 329 7.38 9.96 -40.01
N CYS A 330 8.21 9.81 -41.03
CA CYS A 330 9.15 10.82 -41.47
C CYS A 330 8.67 11.48 -42.77
N LYS A 331 9.04 12.74 -43.02
CA LYS A 331 8.80 13.36 -44.33
C LYS A 331 9.72 12.72 -45.37
N THR A 332 9.19 12.39 -46.55
CA THR A 332 9.94 11.70 -47.62
C THR A 332 11.23 12.40 -48.03
N ASP A 333 11.28 13.72 -47.87
CA ASP A 333 12.37 14.56 -48.37
C ASP A 333 13.36 14.96 -47.26
N ASN A 334 13.06 14.61 -46.01
CA ASN A 334 13.86 15.00 -44.86
C ASN A 334 13.71 13.99 -43.72
N GLU A 335 14.60 13.00 -43.70
CA GLU A 335 14.61 11.92 -42.69
C GLU A 335 14.60 12.50 -41.26
N ALA A 336 15.19 13.68 -41.04
CA ALA A 336 15.33 14.33 -39.74
C ALA A 336 14.02 14.86 -39.12
N SER A 337 12.90 14.89 -39.85
CA SER A 337 11.62 15.39 -39.33
C SER A 337 10.62 14.26 -39.11
N VAL A 338 10.33 13.98 -37.83
CA VAL A 338 9.31 13.01 -37.43
C VAL A 338 7.98 13.72 -37.18
N ILE A 339 6.89 13.15 -37.69
CA ILE A 339 5.52 13.55 -37.42
C ILE A 339 4.80 12.33 -36.88
N VAL A 340 4.04 12.48 -35.81
CA VAL A 340 3.16 11.41 -35.35
C VAL A 340 1.75 11.72 -35.80
N VAL A 341 1.13 10.77 -36.49
CA VAL A 341 -0.24 10.92 -37.00
C VAL A 341 -1.17 10.09 -36.13
N ALA A 342 -2.24 10.72 -35.67
CA ALA A 342 -3.34 10.04 -35.00
C ALA A 342 -4.39 9.60 -36.02
N PHE A 343 -4.85 8.37 -35.87
CA PHE A 343 -5.94 7.78 -36.63
C PHE A 343 -7.07 7.36 -35.69
N ASP A 344 -8.30 7.35 -36.19
CA ASP A 344 -9.40 6.65 -35.54
C ASP A 344 -9.28 5.13 -35.76
N ASN A 345 -10.20 4.35 -35.17
CA ASN A 345 -10.22 2.89 -35.34
C ASN A 345 -10.54 2.43 -36.77
N ASN A 346 -11.02 3.32 -37.64
CA ASN A 346 -11.31 3.03 -39.04
C ASN A 346 -10.14 3.45 -39.97
N GLY A 347 -9.05 3.98 -39.41
CA GLY A 347 -7.89 4.45 -40.17
C GLY A 347 -8.04 5.86 -40.76
N ASN A 348 -9.00 6.66 -40.32
CA ASN A 348 -9.11 8.07 -40.72
C ASN A 348 -8.15 8.93 -39.88
N ILE A 349 -7.46 9.87 -40.52
CA ILE A 349 -6.58 10.82 -39.83
C ILE A 349 -7.43 11.73 -38.93
N LEU A 350 -7.13 11.72 -37.63
CA LEU A 350 -7.72 12.59 -36.63
C LEU A 350 -6.90 13.87 -36.43
N ASN A 351 -5.57 13.72 -36.39
CA ASN A 351 -4.67 14.84 -36.13
C ASN A 351 -3.22 14.50 -36.53
N GLU A 352 -2.40 15.52 -36.74
CA GLU A 352 -0.96 15.41 -36.96
C GLU A 352 -0.21 16.18 -35.88
N TYR A 353 0.77 15.54 -35.27
CA TYR A 353 1.60 16.13 -34.23
C TYR A 353 3.02 16.27 -34.77
N PRO A 354 3.54 17.50 -34.96
CA PRO A 354 4.95 17.67 -35.27
C PRO A 354 5.76 17.15 -34.09
N ALA A 355 6.58 16.12 -34.30
CA ALA A 355 7.44 15.62 -33.24
C ALA A 355 8.64 16.55 -33.09
N VAL A 356 8.92 16.97 -31.85
CA VAL A 356 10.12 17.73 -31.52
C VAL A 356 11.29 16.75 -31.48
N ALA A 357 11.88 16.42 -32.62
CA ALA A 357 13.10 15.62 -32.69
C ALA A 357 14.32 16.56 -32.65
N GLU A 358 15.24 16.35 -31.70
CA GLU A 358 16.60 16.90 -31.84
C GLU A 358 17.28 16.22 -33.04
N SER A 359 17.85 17.02 -33.96
CA SER A 359 18.39 16.54 -35.24
C SER A 359 19.48 15.47 -35.12
N SER A 360 20.14 15.35 -33.95
CA SER A 360 21.15 14.34 -33.63
C SER A 360 20.59 12.98 -33.22
N ALA A 361 19.30 12.91 -32.89
CA ALA A 361 18.66 11.65 -32.52
C ALA A 361 18.50 10.75 -33.75
N LEU A 362 18.31 11.34 -34.95
CA LEU A 362 17.94 10.62 -36.15
C LEU A 362 19.07 9.78 -36.76
N ASP A 363 20.29 10.33 -36.80
CA ASP A 363 21.47 9.61 -37.32
C ASP A 363 21.86 8.42 -36.43
N ARG A 364 21.54 8.48 -35.13
CA ARG A 364 21.73 7.36 -34.18
C ARG A 364 20.63 6.29 -34.26
N LEU A 365 19.50 6.57 -34.91
CA LEU A 365 18.36 5.65 -35.01
C LEU A 365 18.66 4.41 -35.84
N THR A 366 19.65 4.48 -36.72
CA THR A 366 20.02 3.38 -37.60
C THR A 366 20.93 2.35 -36.93
N GLU A 367 21.45 2.64 -35.73
CA GLU A 367 22.43 1.80 -35.04
C GLU A 367 21.85 1.05 -33.81
N ASP A 368 20.95 1.65 -33.01
CA ASP A 368 20.61 1.11 -31.67
C ASP A 368 19.19 0.54 -31.45
N ASN A 369 18.33 0.47 -32.48
CA ASN A 369 17.06 -0.30 -32.49
C ASN A 369 16.04 -0.06 -31.33
N THR A 370 16.19 0.95 -30.47
CA THR A 370 15.24 1.21 -29.37
C THR A 370 14.59 2.58 -29.45
N PHE A 371 13.25 2.59 -29.57
CA PHE A 371 12.42 3.78 -29.48
C PHE A 371 11.35 3.63 -28.40
N THR A 372 10.86 4.75 -27.88
CA THR A 372 9.56 4.77 -27.18
C THR A 372 8.76 6.00 -27.58
N LEU A 373 7.50 5.75 -27.91
CA LEU A 373 6.47 6.77 -28.14
C LEU A 373 5.68 6.93 -26.84
N ILE A 374 5.73 8.13 -26.24
CA ILE A 374 5.04 8.42 -24.97
C ILE A 374 3.96 9.46 -25.21
N GLY A 375 2.71 9.21 -24.80
CA GLY A 375 1.70 10.25 -24.73
C GLY A 375 1.93 11.15 -23.52
N ASN A 376 1.92 12.48 -23.69
CA ASN A 376 1.92 13.42 -22.57
C ASN A 376 0.51 13.56 -21.95
N ALA A 377 0.38 14.39 -20.90
CA ALA A 377 -0.88 14.64 -20.20
C ALA A 377 -2.00 15.18 -21.11
N ASP A 378 -1.64 15.80 -22.23
CA ASP A 378 -2.57 16.31 -23.26
C ASP A 378 -2.73 15.33 -24.44
N ASN A 379 -2.31 14.07 -24.28
CA ASN A 379 -2.38 13.04 -25.30
C ASN A 379 -1.54 13.33 -26.56
N GLN A 380 -0.60 14.27 -26.50
CA GLN A 380 0.37 14.52 -27.57
C GLN A 380 1.52 13.51 -27.50
N PRO A 381 1.92 12.93 -28.64
CA PRO A 381 3.00 11.97 -28.70
C PRO A 381 4.37 12.64 -28.61
N ILE A 382 5.25 12.09 -27.77
CA ILE A 382 6.66 12.43 -27.62
C ILE A 382 7.46 11.20 -28.05
N LEU A 383 8.38 11.39 -29.00
CA LEU A 383 9.36 10.36 -29.36
C LEU A 383 10.58 10.50 -28.44
N ILE A 384 10.96 9.43 -27.74
CA ILE A 384 12.17 9.40 -26.91
C ILE A 384 13.11 8.31 -27.46
N ASN A 385 14.37 8.69 -27.66
CA ASN A 385 15.48 7.81 -28.00
C ASN A 385 16.16 7.34 -26.69
N PHE A 386 16.53 6.05 -26.60
CA PHE A 386 17.21 5.48 -25.42
C PHE A 386 18.70 5.30 -25.66
#